data_AF-A0A2V9AVG4-F1
#
_entry.id   AF-A0A2V9AVG4-F1
#
_cell.length_a   1.000
_cell.length_b   1.000
_cell.length_c   1.000
_cell.angle_alpha   90.00
_cell.angle_beta   90.00
_cell.angle_gamma   90.00
#
_symmetry.space_group_name_H-M   'P 1'
#
loop_
_entity.id
_entity.type
_entity.pdbx_description
1 polymer ?
#
loop_
_entity_poly.entity_id
_entity_poly.type
_entity_poly.pdbx_seq_one_letter_code
_entity_poly.pdbx_strand_id
1 'polypeptide(L)'
;MAIACAGYQLASTPGHHRLTFEAARLALGASAARPLDFFEACRRKRNVIDYDHASVATHTEAEEIVAEANDFFELVEHWIAANHPKLNP
;
A
#
# COMPACT_ATOMS: atom_id res chain seq x y z
N MET A 1 1.95 0.21 -9.23
CA MET A 1 1.79 0.77 -10.59
C MET A 1 1.25 2.20 -10.58
N ALA A 2 0.19 2.51 -9.82
CA ALA A 2 -0.42 3.84 -9.73
C ALA A 2 0.55 5.03 -9.49
N ILE A 3 1.53 4.90 -8.60
CA ILE A 3 2.54 5.96 -8.33
C ILE A 3 3.29 6.37 -9.61
N ALA A 4 3.73 5.38 -10.39
CA ALA A 4 4.44 5.61 -11.65
C ALA A 4 3.49 6.15 -12.73
N CYS A 5 2.25 5.65 -12.80
CA CYS A 5 1.23 6.18 -13.71
C CYS A 5 0.94 7.66 -13.46
N ALA A 6 0.91 8.08 -12.18
CA ALA A 6 0.79 9.48 -11.77
C ALA A 6 2.06 10.32 -12.03
N GLY A 7 3.14 9.72 -12.55
CA GLY A 7 4.38 10.42 -12.89
C GLY A 7 5.39 10.55 -11.74
N TYR A 8 5.14 9.94 -10.58
CA TYR A 8 6.08 9.94 -9.47
C TYR A 8 7.11 8.81 -9.59
N GLN A 9 8.32 9.06 -9.09
CA GLN A 9 9.39 8.07 -8.97
C GLN A 9 9.79 7.91 -7.51
N LEU A 10 9.96 6.66 -7.06
CA LEU A 10 10.42 6.36 -5.71
C LEU A 10 11.93 6.13 -5.71
N ALA A 11 12.64 6.87 -4.86
CA ALA A 11 14.06 6.64 -4.64
C ALA A 11 14.28 5.46 -3.68
N SER A 12 15.24 4.59 -4.00
CA SER A 12 15.65 3.49 -3.12
C SER A 12 16.51 4.02 -1.96
N THR A 13 15.84 4.56 -0.95
CA THR A 13 16.46 5.23 0.20
C THR A 13 15.89 4.67 1.52
N PRO A 14 16.60 4.84 2.66
CA PRO A 14 16.03 4.53 3.96
C PRO A 14 14.67 5.23 4.15
N GLY A 15 13.64 4.48 4.54
CA GLY A 15 12.29 4.99 4.67
C GLY A 15 11.43 4.94 3.40
N HIS A 16 11.92 4.33 2.31
CA HIS A 16 11.16 4.19 1.06
C HIS A 16 9.79 3.52 1.24
N HIS A 17 9.59 2.61 2.20
CA HIS A 17 8.28 2.03 2.48
C HIS A 17 7.24 3.09 2.88
N ARG A 18 7.62 4.04 3.76
CA ARG A 18 6.76 5.16 4.15
C ARG A 18 6.49 6.09 2.96
N LEU A 19 7.55 6.40 2.19
CA LEU A 19 7.43 7.22 0.99
C LEU A 19 6.51 6.59 -0.06
N THR A 20 6.49 5.26 -0.19
CA THR A 20 5.55 4.55 -1.05
C THR A 20 4.10 4.83 -0.66
N PHE A 21 3.76 4.78 0.63
CA PHE A 21 2.40 5.07 1.10
C PHE A 21 2.03 6.54 0.92
N GLU A 22 2.95 7.46 1.20
CA GLU A 22 2.73 8.90 0.96
C GLU A 22 2.50 9.20 -0.52
N ALA A 23 3.35 8.66 -1.41
CA ALA A 23 3.19 8.81 -2.84
C ALA A 23 1.90 8.15 -3.36
N ALA A 24 1.52 7.00 -2.80
CA ALA A 24 0.24 6.36 -3.13
C ALA A 24 -0.96 7.22 -2.71
N ARG A 25 -0.91 7.93 -1.58
CA ARG A 25 -1.96 8.88 -1.19
C ARG A 25 -2.06 10.05 -2.17
N LEU A 26 -0.93 10.56 -2.63
CA LEU A 26 -0.90 11.63 -3.63
C LEU A 26 -1.47 11.17 -4.97
N ALA A 27 -1.17 9.93 -5.39
CA ALA A 27 -1.66 9.38 -6.66
C ALA A 27 -3.15 9.01 -6.61
N LEU A 28 -3.57 8.22 -5.63
CA LEU A 28 -4.91 7.61 -5.57
C LEU A 28 -5.95 8.51 -4.90
N GLY A 29 -5.53 9.47 -4.09
CA GLY A 29 -6.43 10.38 -3.37
C GLY A 29 -7.22 9.71 -2.24
N ALA A 30 -8.35 10.33 -1.88
CA ALA A 30 -9.10 9.99 -0.67
C ALA A 30 -9.70 8.57 -0.66
N SER A 31 -10.02 8.00 -1.84
CA SER A 31 -10.57 6.64 -1.95
C SER A 31 -9.62 5.57 -1.42
N ALA A 32 -8.31 5.83 -1.45
CA ALA A 32 -7.29 4.92 -0.96
C ALA A 32 -6.88 5.19 0.50
N ALA A 33 -7.43 6.20 1.19
CA ALA A 33 -6.96 6.58 2.52
C ALA A 33 -7.05 5.44 3.54
N ARG A 34 -8.22 4.78 3.64
CA ARG A 34 -8.44 3.65 4.55
C ARG A 34 -7.46 2.49 4.33
N PRO A 35 -7.33 1.90 3.12
CA PRO A 35 -6.40 0.81 2.91
C PRO A 35 -4.94 1.24 3.12
N LEU A 36 -4.56 2.46 2.73
CA LEU A 36 -3.19 2.95 2.96
C LEU A 36 -2.87 3.14 4.44
N ASP A 37 -3.83 3.60 5.26
CA ASP A 37 -3.69 3.65 6.73
C ASP A 37 -3.53 2.24 7.34
N PHE A 38 -4.34 1.29 6.86
CA PHE A 38 -4.27 -0.10 7.29
C PHE A 38 -2.90 -0.71 6.99
N PHE A 39 -2.40 -0.60 5.75
CA PHE A 39 -1.09 -1.16 5.40
C PHE A 39 0.09 -0.46 6.09
N GLU A 40 -0.01 0.85 6.35
CA GLU A 40 1.00 1.58 7.16
C GLU A 40 1.04 1.02 8.59
N ALA A 41 -0.13 0.69 9.18
CA ALA A 41 -0.21 0.04 10.48
C ALA A 41 0.39 -1.38 10.45
N CYS A 42 0.09 -2.19 9.43
CA CYS A 42 0.69 -3.51 9.24
C CYS A 42 2.21 -3.43 9.10
N ARG A 43 2.73 -2.46 8.33
CA ARG A 43 4.17 -2.22 8.17
C ARG A 43 4.83 -1.87 9.50
N ARG A 44 4.19 -1.02 10.32
CA ARG A 44 4.68 -0.70 11.67
C ARG A 44 4.68 -1.92 12.57
N LYS A 45 3.61 -2.73 12.54
CA LYS A 45 3.52 -3.97 13.32
C LYS A 45 4.61 -4.96 12.92
N ARG A 46 4.85 -5.17 11.62
CA ARG A 46 5.95 -6.01 11.11
C ARG A 46 7.30 -5.54 11.65
N ASN A 47 7.58 -4.22 11.60
CA ASN A 47 8.81 -3.69 12.18
C ASN A 47 8.92 -4.01 13.67
N VAL A 48 7.84 -3.89 14.45
CA VAL A 48 7.85 -4.27 15.88
C VAL A 48 8.15 -5.76 16.03
N ILE A 49 7.49 -6.65 15.29
CA ILE A 49 7.74 -8.11 15.34
C ILE A 49 9.20 -8.45 14.99
N ASP A 50 9.77 -7.76 13.99
CA ASP A 50 11.14 -7.99 13.54
C ASP A 50 12.19 -7.56 14.57
N TYR A 51 11.89 -6.54 15.41
CA TYR A 51 12.84 -5.99 16.39
C TYR A 51 12.54 -6.40 17.85
N ASP A 52 11.28 -6.71 18.16
CA ASP A 52 10.76 -7.08 19.46
C ASP A 52 9.97 -8.39 19.33
N HIS A 53 10.66 -9.50 19.61
CA HIS A 53 10.14 -10.86 19.49
C HIS A 53 9.00 -11.20 20.48
N ALA A 54 8.60 -10.26 21.35
CA ALA A 54 7.42 -10.43 22.20
C ALA A 54 6.10 -10.29 21.42
N SER A 55 6.13 -9.68 20.24
CA SER A 55 4.95 -9.47 19.39
C SER A 55 4.84 -10.52 18.28
N VAL A 56 3.62 -10.99 18.00
CA VAL A 56 3.32 -11.92 16.90
C VAL A 56 2.09 -11.45 16.10
N ALA A 57 2.00 -11.89 14.84
CA ALA A 57 0.78 -11.77 14.04
C ALA A 57 -0.03 -13.06 14.17
N THR A 58 -1.35 -12.92 14.30
CA THR A 58 -2.28 -14.05 14.34
C THR A 58 -2.63 -14.51 12.92
N HIS A 59 -3.19 -15.72 12.81
CA HIS A 59 -3.66 -16.22 11.51
C HIS A 59 -4.79 -15.34 10.93
N THR A 60 -5.75 -14.94 11.77
CA THR A 60 -6.86 -14.05 11.38
C THR A 60 -6.36 -12.72 10.85
N GLU A 61 -5.38 -12.09 11.52
CA GLU A 61 -4.78 -10.85 11.01
C GLU A 61 -4.10 -11.05 9.65
N ALA A 62 -3.48 -12.22 9.42
CA ALA A 62 -2.89 -12.52 8.12
C ALA A 62 -3.96 -12.68 7.02
N GLU A 63 -5.08 -13.34 7.32
CA GLU A 63 -6.22 -13.47 6.40
C GLU A 63 -6.84 -12.10 6.08
N GLU A 64 -7.03 -11.25 7.09
CA GLU A 64 -7.52 -9.88 6.92
C GLU A 64 -6.59 -9.04 6.02
N ILE A 65 -5.26 -9.16 6.22
CA ILE A 65 -4.28 -8.46 5.38
C ILE A 65 -4.39 -8.90 3.92
N VAL A 66 -4.57 -10.20 3.66
CA VAL A 66 -4.72 -10.73 2.30
C VAL A 66 -6.02 -10.23 1.67
N ALA A 67 -7.13 -10.24 2.40
CA ALA A 67 -8.40 -9.72 1.91
C ALA A 67 -8.31 -8.24 1.54
N GLU A 68 -7.79 -7.40 2.44
CA GLU A 68 -7.59 -5.97 2.19
C GLU A 68 -6.62 -5.71 1.02
N ALA A 69 -5.59 -6.55 0.84
CA ALA A 69 -4.65 -6.44 -0.27
C ALA A 69 -5.31 -6.72 -1.63
N ASN A 70 -6.21 -7.71 -1.70
CA ASN A 70 -6.96 -8.00 -2.92
C ASN A 70 -7.93 -6.86 -3.26
N ASP A 71 -8.67 -6.34 -2.28
CA ASP A 71 -9.57 -5.20 -2.49
C ASP A 71 -8.81 -3.94 -2.94
N PHE A 72 -7.62 -3.70 -2.35
CA PHE A 72 -6.78 -2.58 -2.73
C PHE A 72 -6.17 -2.75 -4.13
N PHE A 73 -5.84 -3.97 -4.53
CA PHE A 73 -5.39 -4.26 -5.89
C PHE A 73 -6.45 -3.87 -6.93
N GLU A 74 -7.69 -4.32 -6.74
CA GLU A 74 -8.81 -3.96 -7.62
C GLU A 74 -9.07 -2.46 -7.66
N LEU A 75 -8.96 -1.77 -6.51
CA LEU A 75 -9.06 -0.30 -6.46
C LEU A 75 -7.99 0.36 -7.32
N VAL A 76 -6.74 -0.11 -7.25
CA VAL A 76 -5.61 0.43 -8.01
C VAL A 76 -5.79 0.19 -9.51
N GLU A 77 -6.19 -1.01 -9.91
CA GLU A 77 -6.42 -1.35 -11.33
C GLU A 77 -7.56 -0.51 -11.92
N HIS A 78 -8.69 -0.38 -11.20
CA HIS A 78 -9.78 0.50 -11.63
C HIS A 78 -9.34 1.97 -11.75
N TRP A 79 -8.54 2.46 -10.80
CA TRP A 79 -8.02 3.81 -10.86
C TRP A 79 -7.10 4.01 -12.07
N ILE A 80 -6.23 3.04 -12.38
CA ILE A 80 -5.35 3.09 -13.56
C ILE A 80 -6.18 3.08 -14.84
N ALA A 81 -7.15 2.18 -14.96
CA ALA A 81 -8.01 2.09 -16.14
C ALA A 81 -8.79 3.41 -16.39
N ALA A 82 -9.27 4.05 -15.31
CA ALA A 82 -10.03 5.30 -15.41
C ALA A 82 -9.15 6.52 -15.74
N ASN A 83 -7.95 6.63 -15.16
CA ASN A 83 -7.11 7.84 -15.24
C ASN A 83 -5.97 7.73 -16.26
N HIS A 84 -5.51 6.51 -16.54
CA HIS A 84 -4.37 6.21 -17.40
C HIS A 84 -4.68 5.05 -18.37
N PRO A 85 -5.75 5.13 -19.19
CA PRO A 85 -6.23 4.02 -20.02
C PRO A 85 -5.20 3.47 -21.03
N LYS A 86 -4.19 4.28 -21.39
CA LYS A 86 -3.09 3.86 -22.28
C LYS A 86 -2.01 3.01 -21.58
N LEU A 87 -2.06 2.91 -20.26
CA LEU A 87 -1.11 2.19 -19.40
C LEU A 87 -1.75 0.97 -18.71
N ASN A 88 -3.01 0.68 -19.04
CA ASN A 88 -3.68 -0.54 -18.59
C ASN A 88 -3.13 -1.73 -19.40
N PRO A 89 -2.68 -2.84 -18.77
CA PRO A 89 -2.26 -4.04 -19.49
C PRO A 89 -3.33 -4.64 -20.39
#